data_AF-A0A966JI95-F1
#
_entry.id   AF-A0A966JI95-F1
#
_cell.length_a   1.000
_cell.length_b   1.000
_cell.length_c   1.000
_cell.angle_alpha   90.00
_cell.angle_beta   90.00
_cell.angle_gamma   90.00
#
_symmetry.space_group_name_H-M   'P 1'
#
loop_
_entity.id
_entity.type
_entity.pdbx_description
1 polymer ?
#
loop_
_entity_poly.entity_id
_entity_poly.type
_entity_poly.pdbx_seq_one_letter_code
_entity_poly.pdbx_strand_id
1 'polypeptide(L)' 'GEAASKRSEVESAMADLKKSLEGTDSATIKSATEKLAEVSQQLGAALYAASAAQASSGAPKEDGVEDAEIVDENK' A
#
# COMPACT_ATOMS: atom_id res chain seq x y z
N GLY A 1 -14.56 3.72 0.71
CA GLY A 1 -13.43 4.31 1.46
C GLY A 1 -12.20 4.32 0.58
N GLU A 2 -11.20 5.14 0.90
CA GLU A 2 -9.99 5.33 0.07
C GLU A 2 -9.28 4.01 -0.26
N ALA A 3 -9.19 3.08 0.70
CA ALA A 3 -8.66 1.74 0.46
C ALA A 3 -9.43 0.93 -0.60
N ALA A 4 -10.75 1.10 -0.73
CA ALA A 4 -11.54 0.42 -1.75
C ALA A 4 -11.27 0.98 -3.15
N SER A 5 -11.14 2.30 -3.28
CA SER A 5 -10.74 2.95 -4.54
C SER A 5 -9.35 2.49 -4.97
N LYS A 6 -8.39 2.46 -4.02
CA LYS A 6 -7.03 2.00 -4.29
C LYS A 6 -6.94 0.52 -4.66
N ARG A 7 -7.84 -0.33 -4.15
CA ARG A 7 -7.95 -1.72 -4.62
C ARG A 7 -8.35 -1.80 -6.09
N SER A 8 -9.35 -1.05 -6.53
CA SER A 8 -9.73 -1.03 -7.95
C SER A 8 -8.62 -0.45 -8.85
N GLU A 9 -7.87 0.55 -8.37
CA GLU A 9 -6.69 1.05 -9.10
C GLU A 9 -5.61 -0.02 -9.26
N VAL A 10 -5.33 -0.81 -8.20
CA VAL A 10 -4.42 -1.95 -8.25
C VAL A 10 -4.90 -3.00 -9.25
N GLU A 11 -6.18 -3.35 -9.24
CA GLU A 11 -6.76 -4.31 -10.19
C GLU A 11 -6.61 -3.85 -11.64
N SER A 12 -6.88 -2.56 -11.91
CA SER A 12 -6.68 -1.96 -13.24
C SER A 12 -5.21 -1.96 -13.66
N ALA A 13 -4.30 -1.54 -12.78
CA ALA A 13 -2.86 -1.55 -13.07
C ALA A 13 -2.34 -2.98 -13.32
N MET A 14 -2.89 -3.97 -12.62
CA MET A 14 -2.54 -5.38 -12.84
C MET A 14 -3.04 -5.89 -14.20
N ALA A 15 -4.24 -5.47 -14.63
CA ALA A 15 -4.75 -5.76 -15.97
C ALA A 15 -3.90 -5.12 -17.07
N ASP A 16 -3.51 -3.85 -16.89
CA ASP A 16 -2.63 -3.12 -17.81
C ASP A 16 -1.26 -3.79 -17.93
N LEU A 17 -0.68 -4.24 -16.80
CA LEU A 17 0.57 -4.98 -16.80
C LEU A 17 0.44 -6.31 -17.55
N LYS A 18 -0.63 -7.09 -17.29
CA LYS A 18 -0.89 -8.34 -18.02
C LYS A 18 -0.99 -8.09 -19.52
N LYS A 19 -1.70 -7.04 -19.93
CA LYS A 19 -1.82 -6.65 -21.34
C LYS A 19 -0.47 -6.29 -21.95
N SER A 20 0.35 -5.56 -21.20
CA SER A 20 1.70 -5.15 -21.63
C SER A 20 2.62 -6.37 -21.83
N LEU A 21 2.47 -7.40 -20.99
CA LEU A 21 3.22 -8.66 -21.07
C LEU A 21 2.84 -9.54 -22.27
N GLU A 22 1.73 -9.25 -22.96
CA GLU A 22 1.40 -9.91 -24.23
C GLU A 22 2.28 -9.41 -25.39
N GLY A 23 2.95 -8.26 -25.22
CA GLY A 23 3.90 -7.70 -26.16
C GLY A 23 5.36 -7.87 -25.71
N THR A 24 6.26 -7.22 -26.44
CA THR A 24 7.71 -7.24 -26.17
C THR A 24 8.31 -5.87 -25.84
N ASP A 25 7.46 -4.84 -25.69
CA ASP A 25 7.90 -3.50 -25.34
C ASP A 25 8.30 -3.42 -23.86
N SER A 26 9.60 -3.56 -23.63
CA SER A 26 10.19 -3.53 -22.30
C SER A 26 10.00 -2.18 -21.59
N ALA A 27 9.89 -1.07 -22.33
CA ALA A 27 9.64 0.24 -21.73
C ALA A 27 8.19 0.32 -21.20
N THR A 28 7.23 -0.16 -21.98
CA THR A 28 5.83 -0.23 -21.57
C THR A 28 5.63 -1.17 -20.38
N ILE A 29 6.24 -2.37 -20.40
CA ILE A 29 6.19 -3.32 -19.27
C ILE A 29 6.80 -2.70 -18.00
N LYS A 30 7.91 -1.97 -18.13
CA LYS A 30 8.55 -1.30 -16.99
C LYS A 30 7.62 -0.23 -16.40
N SER A 31 7.08 0.67 -17.22
CA SER A 31 6.11 1.68 -16.76
C SER A 31 4.88 1.06 -16.09
N ALA A 32 4.32 0.00 -16.66
CA ALA A 32 3.17 -0.68 -16.07
C ALA A 32 3.51 -1.34 -14.72
N THR A 33 4.73 -1.87 -14.59
CA THR A 33 5.24 -2.45 -13.34
C THR A 33 5.45 -1.38 -12.26
N GLU A 34 6.07 -0.26 -12.62
CA GLU A 34 6.28 0.89 -11.72
C GLU A 34 4.93 1.44 -11.23
N LYS A 35 3.97 1.60 -12.14
CA LYS A 35 2.61 2.03 -11.79
C LYS A 35 1.94 1.06 -10.83
N LEU A 36 2.01 -0.26 -11.09
CA LEU A 36 1.44 -1.27 -10.20
C LEU A 36 2.06 -1.22 -8.80
N ALA A 37 3.39 -1.05 -8.72
CA ALA A 37 4.10 -0.93 -7.46
C ALA A 37 3.65 0.31 -6.67
N GLU A 38 3.54 1.46 -7.33
CA GLU A 38 3.08 2.71 -6.72
C GLU A 38 1.66 2.58 -6.14
N VAL A 39 0.70 2.10 -6.93
CA VAL A 39 -0.68 1.96 -6.44
C VAL A 39 -0.81 0.89 -5.35
N SER A 40 0.06 -0.13 -5.35
CA SER A 40 0.11 -1.15 -4.29
C SER A 40 0.61 -0.56 -2.97
N GLN A 41 1.63 0.31 -3.02
CA GLN A 41 2.11 1.03 -1.83
C GLN A 41 1.03 1.97 -1.28
N GLN A 42 0.36 2.73 -2.16
CA GLN A 42 -0.75 3.61 -1.78
C GLN A 42 -1.91 2.84 -1.15
N LEU A 43 -2.24 1.65 -1.68
CA LEU A 43 -3.23 0.78 -1.07
C LEU A 43 -2.80 0.35 0.35
N GLY A 44 -1.54 -0.06 0.53
CA GLY A 44 -1.00 -0.41 1.83
C GLY A 44 -1.14 0.74 2.84
N ALA A 45 -0.75 1.95 2.44
CA ALA A 45 -0.90 3.14 3.27
C ALA A 45 -2.38 3.43 3.62
N ALA A 46 -3.29 3.32 2.64
CA ALA A 46 -4.72 3.52 2.86
C ALA A 46 -5.33 2.47 3.81
N LEU A 47 -4.86 1.21 3.76
CA LEU A 47 -5.30 0.16 4.67
C LEU A 47 -4.80 0.40 6.10
N TYR A 48 -3.54 0.83 6.25
CA TYR A 48 -3.00 1.22 7.55
C TYR A 48 -3.78 2.41 8.14
N ALA A 49 -4.02 3.46 7.35
CA ALA A 49 -4.80 4.61 7.78
C ALA A 49 -6.25 4.23 8.17
N ALA A 50 -6.90 3.37 7.37
CA ALA A 50 -8.23 2.85 7.68
C ALA A 50 -8.23 2.06 8.99
N SER A 51 -7.20 1.24 9.23
CA SER A 51 -7.07 0.44 10.45
C SER A 51 -6.82 1.31 11.69
N ALA A 52 -5.98 2.35 11.57
CA ALA A 52 -5.72 3.31 12.65
C ALA A 52 -6.96 4.13 13.02
N ALA A 53 -7.75 4.56 12.03
CA ALA A 53 -9.02 5.26 12.26
C ALA A 53 -10.05 4.36 12.95
N GLN A 54 -10.06 3.07 12.62
CA GLN A 54 -10.95 2.07 13.23
C GLN A 54 -10.52 1.72 14.66
N ALA A 55 -9.21 1.65 14.94
CA ALA A 55 -8.65 1.47 16.28
C ALA A 55 -8.95 2.68 17.21
N SER A 56 -8.92 3.90 16.68
CA SER A 56 -9.24 5.13 17.42
C SER A 56 -10.73 5.31 17.74
N SER A 57 -11.61 4.47 17.17
CA SER A 57 -13.05 4.51 17.41
C SER A 57 -13.51 3.57 18.55
N GLY A 58 -12.58 2.88 19.22
CA GLY A 58 -12.77 2.24 20.52
C GLY A 58 -12.21 3.12 21.64
N ALA A 59 -13.03 3.46 22.63
CA ALA A 59 -12.76 4.42 23.72
C ALA A 59 -11.45 4.17 24.53
N PRO A 60 -10.94 5.18 25.27
CA PRO A 60 -9.52 5.30 25.62
C PRO A 60 -9.11 4.27 26.66
N LYS A 61 -7.94 3.66 26.47
CA LYS A 61 -7.22 3.02 27.56
C LYS A 61 -5.78 3.48 27.53
N GLU A 62 -5.42 4.07 28.65
CA GLU A 62 -4.09 4.44 29.07
C GLU A 62 -3.08 3.31 28.81
N ASP A 63 -1.85 3.75 28.59
CA ASP A 63 -0.62 3.02 28.89
C ASP A 63 -0.36 1.75 28.06
N GLY A 64 0.29 1.96 26.93
CA GLY A 64 0.77 0.90 26.06
C GLY A 64 1.51 1.50 24.88
N VAL A 65 2.60 2.19 25.19
CA VAL A 65 3.61 2.63 24.22
C VAL A 65 4.06 1.46 23.35
N GLU A 66 3.38 1.21 22.24
CA GLU A 66 3.97 0.58 21.07
C GLU A 66 4.74 1.68 20.29
N ASP A 67 5.64 2.34 21.00
CA ASP A 67 6.80 2.99 20.41
C ASP A 67 7.67 1.82 19.95
N ALA A 68 7.44 1.37 18.73
CA ALA A 68 8.26 0.38 18.08
C ALA A 68 9.71 0.84 18.23
N GLU A 69 10.46 0.14 19.09
CA GLU A 69 11.88 0.31 19.36
C GLU A 69 12.59 0.81 18.11
N ILE A 70 12.84 2.12 18.11
CA ILE A 70 13.79 2.75 17.22
C ILE A 70 15.12 2.09 17.56
N VAL A 71 15.65 1.38 16.57
CA VAL A 71 16.97 0.77 16.60
C VAL A 71 18.02 1.82 16.95
N ASP A 72 18.58 1.75 18.16
CA ASP A 72 19.92 2.25 18.56
C ASP A 72 20.19 1.63 19.95
N GLU A 73 21.15 0.76 20.19
CA GLU A 73 22.59 0.98 20.07
C GLU A 73 23.32 -0.37 20.04
N ASN A 74 24.22 -0.47 19.07
CA ASN A 74 25.34 -1.39 19.07
C ASN A 74 26.28 -1.01 20.25
N LYS A 75 26.36 -1.83 21.30
CA LYS A 75 27.46 -1.81 22.28
C LYS A 75 28.08 -3.21 22.40
#